data_AF-A0A4Q3ERK2-F1
#
_entry.id   AF-A0A4Q3ERK2-F1
#
_cell.length_a   1.000
_cell.length_b   1.000
_cell.length_c   1.000
_cell.angle_alpha   90.00
_cell.angle_beta   90.00
_cell.angle_gamma   90.00
#
_symmetry.space_group_name_H-M   'P 1'
#
loop_
_entity.id
_entity.type
_entity.pdbx_description
1 polymer ?
#
loop_
_entity_poly.entity_id
_entity_poly.type
_entity_poly.pdbx_seq_one_letter_code
_entity_poly.pdbx_strand_id
1 'polypeptide(L)'
;MKLLFSMLLLSCFFSAVAQSDDLLLARQYLASGEKEKASQLYQKLYKQDNEAYFKAYCYSLISLKKLDEAESLSKKMLKKHPDNVEYAITLGSIYTEKGELQKSETAYKEILKNLPADEAQISNIANQFYQAGNTDYTIKVFLQGRALLHNDQLFAIPLISMYRFRHEKIPMAAEYLNILTTNPDYLYQAQNNLSNMFEGSADYDVLKNLLLEKIQKNPQATVFTQLLTWQYLQQKEYDLALNQMIALSKRQKD
;
A
#
# COMPACT_ATOMS: atom_id res chain seq x y z
N MET A 1 4.01 55.24 -9.10
CA MET A 1 4.49 53.84 -9.22
C MET A 1 4.50 53.06 -7.90
N LYS A 2 4.78 53.66 -6.72
CA LYS A 2 4.76 52.96 -5.43
C LYS A 2 3.36 52.50 -4.96
N LEU A 3 2.30 53.25 -5.26
CA LEU A 3 0.91 52.92 -4.86
C LEU A 3 0.29 51.73 -5.61
N LEU A 4 0.72 51.46 -6.84
CA LEU A 4 0.27 50.30 -7.62
C LEU A 4 0.86 48.98 -7.11
N PHE A 5 2.06 49.03 -6.51
CA PHE A 5 2.72 47.85 -5.93
C PHE A 5 2.08 47.44 -4.60
N SER A 6 1.60 48.41 -3.81
CA SER A 6 0.91 48.17 -2.54
C SER A 6 -0.47 47.52 -2.71
N MET A 7 -1.19 47.83 -3.79
CA MET A 7 -2.51 47.27 -4.08
C MET A 7 -2.43 45.81 -4.56
N LEU A 8 -1.37 45.46 -5.29
CA LEU A 8 -1.11 44.09 -5.75
C LEU A 8 -0.71 43.14 -4.59
N LEU A 9 0.02 43.66 -3.60
CA LEU A 9 0.38 42.88 -2.40
C LEU A 9 -0.83 42.59 -1.50
N LEU A 10 -1.80 43.51 -1.41
CA LEU A 10 -3.00 43.30 -0.58
C LEU A 10 -3.99 42.30 -1.19
N SER A 11 -4.06 42.20 -2.53
CA SER A 11 -4.90 41.22 -3.23
C SER A 11 -4.40 39.78 -3.09
N CYS A 12 -3.07 39.57 -3.03
CA CYS A 12 -2.52 38.22 -2.88
C CYS A 12 -2.78 37.61 -1.49
N PHE A 13 -2.85 38.44 -0.43
CA PHE A 13 -3.15 37.94 0.91
C PHE A 13 -4.62 37.53 1.05
N PHE A 14 -5.58 38.31 0.56
CA PHE A 14 -7.01 38.00 0.68
C PHE A 14 -7.41 36.70 -0.04
N SER A 15 -6.83 36.43 -1.21
CA SER A 15 -7.10 35.20 -1.97
C SER A 15 -6.60 33.95 -1.26
N ALA A 16 -5.50 34.03 -0.50
CA ALA A 16 -4.95 32.89 0.23
C ALA A 16 -5.78 32.54 1.48
N VAL A 17 -6.28 33.54 2.23
CA VAL A 17 -7.10 33.30 3.44
C VAL A 17 -8.50 32.77 3.10
N ALA A 18 -9.12 33.24 2.01
CA ALA A 18 -10.44 32.77 1.61
C ALA A 18 -10.45 31.31 1.12
N GLN A 19 -9.33 30.84 0.54
CA GLN A 19 -9.19 29.44 0.09
C GLN A 19 -9.07 28.46 1.27
N SER A 20 -8.43 28.87 2.37
CA SER A 20 -8.36 28.03 3.59
C SER A 20 -9.71 27.88 4.28
N ASP A 21 -10.55 28.93 4.25
CA ASP A 21 -11.86 28.92 4.90
C ASP A 21 -12.85 27.99 4.18
N ASP A 22 -12.93 28.05 2.85
CA ASP A 22 -13.81 27.18 2.07
C ASP A 22 -13.41 25.70 2.20
N LEU A 23 -12.11 25.38 2.26
CA LEU A 23 -11.63 24.02 2.46
C LEU A 23 -12.00 23.47 3.84
N LEU A 24 -11.80 24.29 4.88
CA LEU A 24 -12.14 23.91 6.25
C LEU A 24 -13.66 23.68 6.37
N LEU A 25 -14.46 24.57 5.79
CA LEU A 25 -15.92 24.45 5.79
C LEU A 25 -16.40 23.23 5.00
N ALA A 26 -15.78 22.90 3.85
CA ALA A 26 -16.10 21.69 3.10
C ALA A 26 -15.81 20.42 3.90
N ARG A 27 -14.71 20.39 4.66
CA ARG A 27 -14.37 19.28 5.55
C ARG A 27 -15.34 19.18 6.72
N GLN A 28 -15.77 20.30 7.31
CA GLN A 28 -16.80 20.33 8.35
C GLN A 28 -18.13 19.79 7.82
N TYR A 29 -18.57 20.21 6.64
CA TYR A 29 -19.79 19.68 6.03
C TYR A 29 -19.70 18.17 5.76
N LEU A 30 -18.56 17.65 5.30
CA LEU A 30 -18.38 16.19 5.18
C LEU A 30 -18.48 15.48 6.53
N ALA A 31 -17.84 16.03 7.58
CA ALA A 31 -17.87 15.45 8.92
C ALA A 31 -19.30 15.45 9.53
N SER A 32 -20.10 16.48 9.22
CA SER A 32 -21.50 16.60 9.64
C SER A 32 -22.48 15.82 8.76
N GLY A 33 -22.01 15.12 7.72
CA GLY A 33 -22.85 14.36 6.78
C GLY A 33 -23.53 15.20 5.69
N GLU A 34 -23.28 16.51 5.65
CA GLU A 34 -23.82 17.46 4.66
C GLU A 34 -23.05 17.40 3.32
N LYS A 35 -23.03 16.22 2.71
CA LYS A 35 -22.20 15.87 1.55
C LYS A 35 -22.44 16.79 0.33
N GLU A 36 -23.67 17.21 0.10
CA GLU A 36 -24.03 18.11 -1.01
C GLU A 36 -23.38 19.47 -0.85
N LYS A 37 -23.43 20.05 0.36
CA LYS A 37 -22.80 21.35 0.65
C LYS A 37 -21.29 21.27 0.52
N ALA A 38 -20.69 20.19 1.04
CA ALA A 38 -19.27 19.94 0.85
C ALA A 38 -18.89 19.84 -0.62
N SER A 39 -19.67 19.10 -1.43
CA SER A 39 -19.40 18.93 -2.85
C SER A 39 -19.50 20.24 -3.64
N GLN A 40 -20.39 21.16 -3.25
CA GLN A 40 -20.47 22.49 -3.87
C GLN A 40 -19.21 23.33 -3.58
N LEU A 41 -18.71 23.29 -2.34
CA LEU A 41 -17.47 23.98 -1.97
C LEU A 41 -16.26 23.37 -2.68
N TYR A 42 -16.14 22.04 -2.74
CA TYR A 42 -15.06 21.40 -3.49
C TYR A 42 -15.13 21.70 -4.99
N GLN A 43 -16.33 21.76 -5.58
CA GLN A 43 -16.48 22.19 -6.97
C GLN A 43 -16.02 23.64 -7.16
N LYS A 44 -16.40 24.55 -6.25
CA LYS A 44 -15.97 25.96 -6.28
C LYS A 44 -14.45 26.07 -6.24
N LEU A 45 -13.82 25.39 -5.29
CA LEU A 45 -12.37 25.33 -5.11
C LEU A 45 -11.66 24.75 -6.35
N TYR A 46 -12.18 23.65 -6.92
CA TYR A 46 -11.63 23.05 -8.13
C TYR A 46 -11.78 23.95 -9.37
N LYS A 47 -12.92 24.64 -9.52
CA LYS A 47 -13.18 25.55 -10.67
C LYS A 47 -12.27 26.78 -10.68
N GLN A 48 -11.67 27.15 -9.57
CA GLN A 48 -10.63 28.19 -9.49
C GLN A 48 -9.27 27.67 -10.03
N ASP A 49 -9.33 26.73 -10.98
CA ASP A 49 -8.25 25.97 -11.63
C ASP A 49 -7.22 25.35 -10.67
N ASN A 50 -7.67 24.96 -9.48
CA ASN A 50 -6.82 24.35 -8.48
C ASN A 50 -7.02 22.82 -8.45
N GLU A 51 -6.18 22.14 -9.22
CA GLU A 51 -6.13 20.68 -9.34
C GLU A 51 -5.82 19.98 -8.02
N ALA A 52 -5.24 20.68 -7.03
CA ALA A 52 -5.00 20.12 -5.70
C ALA A 52 -6.31 19.71 -5.00
N TYR A 53 -7.45 20.26 -5.42
CA TYR A 53 -8.77 19.87 -4.92
C TYR A 53 -9.45 18.77 -5.73
N PHE A 54 -8.82 18.24 -6.79
CA PHE A 54 -9.38 17.16 -7.61
C PHE A 54 -9.85 15.99 -6.73
N LYS A 55 -8.97 15.47 -5.88
CA LYS A 55 -9.24 14.29 -5.05
C LYS A 55 -10.46 14.51 -4.15
N ALA A 56 -10.49 15.66 -3.47
CA ALA A 56 -11.58 16.02 -2.58
C ALA A 56 -12.91 16.17 -3.33
N TYR A 57 -12.90 16.83 -4.48
CA TYR A 57 -14.10 17.01 -5.30
C TYR A 57 -14.57 15.67 -5.92
N CYS A 58 -13.66 14.86 -6.42
CA CYS A 58 -14.00 13.57 -7.00
C CYS A 58 -14.59 12.63 -5.95
N TYR A 59 -13.99 12.56 -4.76
CA TYR A 59 -14.54 11.77 -3.66
C TYR A 59 -15.90 12.29 -3.17
N SER A 60 -16.13 13.61 -3.15
CA SER A 60 -17.46 14.12 -2.79
C SER A 60 -18.51 13.69 -3.81
N LEU A 61 -18.20 13.69 -5.11
CA LEU A 61 -19.09 13.19 -6.16
C LEU A 61 -19.38 11.69 -6.00
N ILE A 62 -18.36 10.86 -5.75
CA ILE A 62 -18.53 9.42 -5.49
C ILE A 62 -19.41 9.19 -4.25
N SER A 63 -19.20 9.96 -3.18
CA SER A 63 -19.97 9.84 -1.94
C SER A 63 -21.46 10.18 -2.10
N LEU A 64 -21.79 10.95 -3.14
CA LEU A 64 -23.14 11.35 -3.55
C LEU A 64 -23.71 10.45 -4.66
N LYS A 65 -23.00 9.38 -5.04
CA LYS A 65 -23.33 8.49 -6.17
C LYS A 65 -23.46 9.22 -7.52
N LYS A 66 -22.82 10.37 -7.67
CA LYS A 66 -22.68 11.13 -8.92
C LYS A 66 -21.53 10.59 -9.77
N LEU A 67 -21.59 9.30 -10.08
CA LEU A 67 -20.47 8.55 -10.66
C LEU A 67 -20.11 9.03 -12.07
N ASP A 68 -21.08 9.48 -12.86
CA ASP A 68 -20.81 10.01 -14.21
C ASP A 68 -20.10 11.38 -14.19
N GLU A 69 -20.43 12.23 -13.21
CA GLU A 69 -19.72 13.50 -13.00
C GLU A 69 -18.26 13.22 -12.58
N ALA A 70 -18.06 12.28 -11.66
CA ALA A 70 -16.74 11.85 -11.19
C ALA A 70 -15.90 11.23 -12.33
N GLU A 71 -16.52 10.41 -13.18
CA GLU A 71 -15.88 9.80 -14.35
C GLU A 71 -15.42 10.88 -15.33
N SER A 72 -16.29 11.83 -15.67
CA SER A 72 -15.97 12.95 -16.57
C SER A 72 -14.82 13.79 -16.02
N LEU A 73 -14.85 14.09 -14.72
CA LEU A 73 -13.80 14.80 -14.02
C LEU A 73 -12.45 14.07 -14.10
N SER A 74 -12.43 12.77 -13.79
CA SER A 74 -11.22 11.95 -13.81
C SER A 74 -10.65 11.79 -15.22
N LYS A 75 -11.51 11.60 -16.24
CA LYS A 75 -11.11 11.56 -17.65
C LYS A 75 -10.49 12.88 -18.11
N LYS A 76 -11.05 14.02 -17.70
CA LYS A 76 -10.49 15.34 -18.00
C LYS A 76 -9.07 15.46 -17.43
N MET A 77 -8.88 15.07 -16.17
CA MET A 77 -7.58 15.14 -15.51
C MET A 77 -6.56 14.19 -16.13
N LEU A 78 -6.95 12.95 -16.41
CA LEU A 78 -6.09 11.97 -17.08
C LEU A 78 -5.68 12.44 -18.48
N LYS A 79 -6.57 13.11 -19.22
CA LYS A 79 -6.23 13.69 -20.53
C LYS A 79 -5.24 14.85 -20.41
N LYS A 80 -5.33 15.66 -19.36
CA LYS A 80 -4.43 16.80 -19.12
C LYS A 80 -3.05 16.33 -18.62
N HIS A 81 -3.03 15.27 -17.82
CA HIS A 81 -1.84 14.71 -17.16
C HIS A 81 -1.79 13.20 -17.34
N PRO A 82 -1.46 12.71 -18.55
CA PRO A 82 -1.47 11.28 -18.86
C PRO A 82 -0.52 10.45 -17.99
N ASP A 83 0.56 11.07 -17.49
CA ASP A 83 1.58 10.41 -16.67
C ASP A 83 1.22 10.38 -15.17
N ASN A 84 0.19 11.12 -14.74
CA ASN A 84 -0.26 11.09 -13.35
C ASN A 84 -1.23 9.92 -13.12
N VAL A 85 -0.66 8.84 -12.57
CA VAL A 85 -1.34 7.59 -12.25
C VAL A 85 -2.52 7.74 -11.29
N GLU A 86 -2.57 8.81 -10.47
CA GLU A 86 -3.66 9.05 -9.51
C GLU A 86 -5.01 9.15 -10.23
N TYR A 87 -5.05 9.80 -11.40
CA TYR A 87 -6.27 9.96 -12.18
C TYR A 87 -6.73 8.63 -12.79
N ALA A 88 -5.79 7.78 -13.22
CA ALA A 88 -6.10 6.44 -13.72
C ALA A 88 -6.62 5.52 -12.60
N ILE A 89 -6.02 5.56 -11.41
CA ILE A 89 -6.49 4.80 -10.24
C ILE A 89 -7.89 5.27 -9.82
N THR A 90 -8.11 6.58 -9.78
CA THR A 90 -9.42 7.16 -9.45
C THR A 90 -10.48 6.73 -10.46
N LEU A 91 -10.15 6.76 -11.76
CA LEU A 91 -11.05 6.32 -12.82
C LEU A 91 -11.41 4.83 -12.70
N GLY A 92 -10.43 3.97 -12.42
CA GLY A 92 -10.69 2.55 -12.14
C GLY A 92 -11.58 2.36 -10.91
N SER A 93 -11.40 3.17 -9.86
CA SER A 93 -12.23 3.11 -8.64
C SER A 93 -13.68 3.49 -8.93
N ILE A 94 -13.88 4.51 -9.77
CA ILE A 94 -15.21 4.92 -10.24
C ILE A 94 -15.85 3.79 -11.06
N TYR A 95 -15.09 3.12 -11.93
CA TYR A 95 -15.61 1.97 -12.68
C TYR A 95 -16.03 0.82 -11.75
N THR A 96 -15.29 0.56 -10.67
CA THR A 96 -15.70 -0.41 -9.66
C THR A 96 -17.02 -0.01 -8.98
N GLU A 97 -17.16 1.26 -8.56
CA GLU A 97 -18.40 1.77 -7.96
C GLU A 97 -19.60 1.73 -8.91
N LYS A 98 -19.36 1.84 -10.23
CA LYS A 98 -20.39 1.69 -11.27
C LYS A 98 -20.73 0.23 -11.59
N GLY A 99 -19.99 -0.75 -11.06
CA GLY A 99 -20.12 -2.16 -11.42
C GLY A 99 -19.48 -2.51 -12.78
N GLU A 100 -18.75 -1.59 -13.39
CA GLU A 100 -18.06 -1.77 -14.67
C GLU A 100 -16.70 -2.45 -14.48
N LEU A 101 -16.71 -3.64 -13.86
CA LEU A 101 -15.51 -4.33 -13.37
C LEU A 101 -14.46 -4.57 -14.47
N GLN A 102 -14.90 -4.85 -15.70
CA GLN A 102 -13.97 -5.09 -16.81
C GLN A 102 -13.20 -3.82 -17.21
N LYS A 103 -13.83 -2.63 -17.15
CA LYS A 103 -13.14 -1.36 -17.41
C LYS A 103 -12.19 -1.00 -16.29
N SER A 104 -12.60 -1.23 -15.04
CA SER A 104 -11.75 -1.07 -13.85
C SER A 104 -10.48 -1.93 -13.95
N GLU A 105 -10.65 -3.22 -14.23
CA GLU A 105 -9.55 -4.16 -14.40
C GLU A 105 -8.61 -3.76 -15.54
N THR A 106 -9.17 -3.29 -16.67
CA THR A 106 -8.36 -2.82 -17.81
C THR A 106 -7.53 -1.60 -17.43
N ALA A 107 -8.12 -0.62 -16.75
CA ALA A 107 -7.43 0.59 -16.30
C ALA A 107 -6.27 0.25 -15.34
N TYR A 108 -6.52 -0.61 -14.36
CA TYR A 108 -5.49 -0.98 -13.38
C TYR A 108 -4.37 -1.85 -13.97
N LYS A 109 -4.69 -2.75 -14.91
CA LYS A 109 -3.67 -3.54 -15.62
C LYS A 109 -2.74 -2.67 -16.46
N GLU A 110 -3.24 -1.59 -17.05
CA GLU A 110 -2.38 -0.68 -17.81
C GLU A 110 -1.37 0.03 -16.90
N ILE A 111 -1.77 0.37 -15.67
CA ILE A 111 -0.85 0.93 -14.66
C ILE A 111 0.25 -0.08 -14.33
N LEU A 112 -0.12 -1.34 -14.07
CA LEU A 112 0.83 -2.41 -13.81
C LEU A 112 1.80 -2.63 -14.98
N LYS A 113 1.30 -2.62 -16.21
CA LYS A 113 2.11 -2.81 -17.42
C LYS A 113 3.16 -1.71 -17.61
N ASN A 114 2.82 -0.48 -17.22
CA ASN A 114 3.66 0.69 -17.38
C ASN A 114 4.36 1.12 -16.08
N LEU A 115 4.56 0.18 -15.13
CA LEU A 115 5.29 0.50 -13.90
C LEU A 115 6.71 0.97 -14.24
N PRO A 116 7.16 2.10 -13.67
CA PRO A 116 8.54 2.54 -13.82
C PRO A 116 9.47 1.61 -13.04
N ALA A 117 10.65 1.33 -13.61
CA ALA A 117 11.72 0.60 -12.94
C ALA A 117 12.46 1.48 -11.92
N ASP A 118 11.71 2.03 -10.96
CA ASP A 118 12.20 2.89 -9.88
C ASP A 118 11.46 2.59 -8.58
N GLU A 119 12.21 2.31 -7.52
CA GLU A 119 11.66 1.87 -6.22
C GLU A 119 10.73 2.91 -5.58
N ALA A 120 11.10 4.19 -5.67
CA ALA A 120 10.33 5.28 -5.08
C ALA A 120 9.00 5.47 -5.83
N GLN A 121 9.02 5.42 -7.16
CA GLN A 121 7.81 5.51 -7.97
C GLN A 121 6.89 4.29 -7.78
N ILE A 122 7.43 3.07 -7.70
CA ILE A 122 6.64 1.86 -7.37
C ILE A 122 5.95 2.04 -6.01
N SER A 123 6.69 2.51 -5.01
CA SER A 123 6.15 2.76 -3.66
C SER A 123 5.05 3.82 -3.67
N ASN A 124 5.24 4.89 -4.44
CA ASN A 124 4.24 5.94 -4.60
C ASN A 124 2.95 5.41 -5.25
N ILE A 125 3.06 4.62 -6.32
CA ILE A 125 1.91 4.01 -7.02
C ILE A 125 1.17 3.04 -6.09
N ALA A 126 1.90 2.18 -5.37
CA ALA A 126 1.31 1.26 -4.40
C ALA A 126 0.56 2.00 -3.27
N ASN A 127 1.15 3.09 -2.76
CA ASN A 127 0.49 3.94 -1.75
C ASN A 127 -0.79 4.59 -2.30
N GLN A 128 -0.82 5.00 -3.57
CA GLN A 128 -2.04 5.54 -4.19
C GLN A 128 -3.14 4.47 -4.29
N PHE A 129 -2.82 3.23 -4.67
CA PHE A 129 -3.77 2.12 -4.63
C PHE A 129 -4.27 1.83 -3.21
N TYR A 130 -3.36 1.85 -2.23
CA TYR A 130 -3.71 1.65 -0.83
C TYR A 130 -4.67 2.73 -0.31
N GLN A 131 -4.41 4.00 -0.63
CA GLN A 131 -5.30 5.12 -0.29
C GLN A 131 -6.66 5.04 -0.99
N ALA A 132 -6.72 4.44 -2.18
CA ALA A 132 -7.96 4.14 -2.87
C ALA A 132 -8.70 2.91 -2.29
N GLY A 133 -8.17 2.28 -1.23
CA GLY A 133 -8.72 1.08 -0.61
C GLY A 133 -8.49 -0.21 -1.39
N ASN A 134 -7.70 -0.16 -2.46
CA ASN A 134 -7.50 -1.29 -3.36
C ASN A 134 -6.24 -2.09 -2.99
N THR A 135 -6.35 -2.82 -1.88
CA THR A 135 -5.26 -3.62 -1.29
C THR A 135 -4.74 -4.68 -2.27
N ASP A 136 -5.60 -5.25 -3.11
CA ASP A 136 -5.21 -6.24 -4.12
C ASP A 136 -4.18 -5.68 -5.10
N TYR A 137 -4.45 -4.49 -5.62
CA TYR A 137 -3.52 -3.83 -6.54
C TYR A 137 -2.30 -3.25 -5.83
N THR A 138 -2.40 -2.82 -4.56
CA THR A 138 -1.22 -2.49 -3.75
C THR A 138 -0.22 -3.64 -3.72
N ILE A 139 -0.70 -4.87 -3.42
CA ILE A 139 0.14 -6.07 -3.41
C ILE A 139 0.71 -6.34 -4.81
N LYS A 140 -0.11 -6.30 -5.86
CA LYS A 140 0.34 -6.53 -7.25
C LYS A 140 1.44 -5.56 -7.68
N VAL A 141 1.31 -4.27 -7.35
CA VAL A 141 2.32 -3.24 -7.68
C VAL A 141 3.65 -3.57 -7.01
N PHE A 142 3.66 -3.90 -5.72
CA PHE A 142 4.90 -4.27 -5.03
C PHE A 142 5.54 -5.53 -5.60
N LEU A 143 4.76 -6.59 -5.84
CA LEU A 143 5.28 -7.84 -6.40
C LEU A 143 5.80 -7.68 -7.82
N GLN A 144 5.11 -6.92 -8.66
CA GLN A 144 5.57 -6.67 -10.03
C GLN A 144 6.77 -5.71 -10.06
N GLY A 145 6.79 -4.70 -9.20
CA GLY A 145 7.93 -3.81 -9.03
C GLY A 145 9.19 -4.55 -8.57
N ARG A 146 9.04 -5.48 -7.62
CA ARG A 146 10.10 -6.41 -7.18
C ARG A 146 10.69 -7.21 -8.36
N ALA A 147 9.81 -7.78 -9.20
CA ALA A 147 10.22 -8.53 -10.38
C ALA A 147 10.91 -7.65 -11.42
N LEU A 148 10.40 -6.44 -11.65
CA LEU A 148 10.95 -5.45 -12.59
C LEU A 148 12.35 -4.97 -12.17
N LEU A 149 12.58 -4.81 -10.86
CA LEU A 149 13.85 -4.39 -10.28
C LEU A 149 14.83 -5.56 -10.05
N HIS A 150 14.41 -6.80 -10.33
CA HIS A 150 15.20 -8.02 -10.09
C HIS A 150 15.74 -8.14 -8.66
N ASN A 151 14.95 -7.71 -7.67
CA ASN A 151 15.36 -7.71 -6.27
C ASN A 151 14.24 -8.21 -5.35
N ASP A 152 14.27 -9.52 -5.07
CA ASP A 152 13.25 -10.23 -4.29
C ASP A 152 13.08 -9.76 -2.83
N GLN A 153 14.02 -8.96 -2.32
CA GLN A 153 13.98 -8.48 -0.94
C GLN A 153 13.23 -7.16 -0.78
N LEU A 154 12.93 -6.47 -1.90
CA LEU A 154 12.22 -5.18 -1.86
C LEU A 154 10.79 -5.34 -1.39
N PHE A 155 10.28 -4.30 -0.72
CA PHE A 155 8.88 -4.15 -0.31
C PHE A 155 8.35 -5.20 0.66
N ALA A 156 9.21 -5.97 1.33
CA ALA A 156 8.76 -7.04 2.22
C ALA A 156 7.93 -6.51 3.42
N ILE A 157 8.32 -5.38 4.03
CA ILE A 157 7.57 -4.77 5.15
C ILE A 157 6.15 -4.35 4.72
N PRO A 158 5.95 -3.53 3.68
CA PRO A 158 4.59 -3.17 3.28
C PRO A 158 3.78 -4.39 2.85
N LEU A 159 4.38 -5.40 2.20
CA LEU A 159 3.70 -6.65 1.87
C LEU A 159 3.25 -7.42 3.13
N ILE A 160 4.08 -7.53 4.16
CA ILE A 160 3.69 -8.12 5.46
C ILE A 160 2.47 -7.41 6.03
N SER A 161 2.46 -6.07 6.01
CA SER A 161 1.32 -5.28 6.49
C SER A 161 0.06 -5.57 5.68
N MET A 162 0.15 -5.68 4.35
CA MET A 162 -1.00 -5.97 3.49
C MET A 162 -1.52 -7.40 3.71
N TYR A 163 -0.64 -8.39 3.76
CA TYR A 163 -1.04 -9.78 3.98
C TYR A 163 -1.64 -9.99 5.36
N ARG A 164 -1.12 -9.32 6.39
CA ARG A 164 -1.72 -9.33 7.71
C ARG A 164 -3.13 -8.73 7.70
N PHE A 165 -3.31 -7.57 7.06
CA PHE A 165 -4.63 -6.94 6.95
C PHE A 165 -5.65 -7.84 6.24
N ARG A 166 -5.19 -8.67 5.30
CA ARG A 166 -6.01 -9.67 4.59
C ARG A 166 -6.11 -11.03 5.27
N HIS A 167 -5.46 -11.23 6.41
CA HIS A 167 -5.34 -12.54 7.07
C HIS A 167 -4.69 -13.64 6.18
N GLU A 168 -3.84 -13.24 5.23
CA GLU A 168 -3.11 -14.14 4.33
C GLU A 168 -1.83 -14.66 4.99
N LYS A 169 -1.95 -15.79 5.72
CA LYS A 169 -0.89 -16.35 6.57
C LYS A 169 0.38 -16.74 5.80
N ILE A 170 0.23 -17.46 4.69
CA ILE A 170 1.37 -18.06 3.98
C ILE A 170 2.22 -17.01 3.25
N PRO A 171 1.64 -16.08 2.46
CA PRO A 171 2.41 -14.99 1.86
C PRO A 171 3.08 -14.11 2.93
N MET A 172 2.40 -13.83 4.05
CA MET A 172 3.00 -13.09 5.16
C MET A 172 4.24 -13.80 5.72
N ALA A 173 4.17 -15.12 5.95
CA ALA A 173 5.30 -15.91 6.43
C ALA A 173 6.47 -15.87 5.45
N ALA A 174 6.20 -16.01 4.14
CA ALA A 174 7.23 -15.93 3.10
C ALA A 174 7.95 -14.58 3.13
N GLU A 175 7.24 -13.47 3.32
CA GLU A 175 7.85 -12.14 3.42
C GLU A 175 8.70 -11.96 4.68
N TYR A 176 8.32 -12.55 5.82
CA TYR A 176 9.21 -12.59 6.98
C TYR A 176 10.51 -13.34 6.66
N LEU A 177 10.45 -14.47 5.96
CA LEU A 177 11.66 -15.21 5.57
C LEU A 177 12.52 -14.41 4.58
N ASN A 178 11.92 -13.57 3.73
CA ASN A 178 12.67 -12.65 2.87
C ASN A 178 13.43 -11.61 3.69
N ILE A 179 12.78 -10.95 4.65
CA ILE A 179 13.45 -9.96 5.52
C ILE A 179 14.54 -10.62 6.36
N LEU A 180 14.31 -11.79 6.94
CA LEU A 180 15.31 -12.47 7.77
C LEU A 180 16.57 -12.85 7.00
N THR A 181 16.51 -12.89 5.66
CA THR A 181 17.69 -13.12 4.82
C THR A 181 18.71 -11.98 4.96
N THR A 182 18.25 -10.73 5.08
CA THR A 182 19.13 -9.54 5.18
C THR A 182 19.11 -8.86 6.54
N ASN A 183 18.07 -9.07 7.33
CA ASN A 183 17.90 -8.46 8.62
C ASN A 183 17.41 -9.50 9.66
N PRO A 184 18.35 -10.29 10.22
CA PRO A 184 18.03 -11.30 11.22
C PRO A 184 17.39 -10.77 12.51
N ASP A 185 17.56 -9.48 12.81
CA ASP A 185 17.00 -8.85 14.03
C ASP A 185 15.46 -8.82 14.03
N TYR A 186 14.83 -9.04 12.86
CA TYR A 186 13.38 -9.20 12.75
C TYR A 186 12.86 -10.54 13.29
N LEU A 187 13.73 -11.43 13.77
CA LEU A 187 13.34 -12.78 14.22
C LEU A 187 12.24 -12.74 15.27
N TYR A 188 12.38 -11.88 16.28
CA TYR A 188 11.39 -11.77 17.36
C TYR A 188 10.03 -11.28 16.85
N GLN A 189 10.04 -10.31 15.94
CA GLN A 189 8.84 -9.79 15.31
C GLN A 189 8.19 -10.85 14.43
N ALA A 190 8.97 -11.63 13.69
CA ALA A 190 8.46 -12.75 12.91
C ALA A 190 7.77 -13.77 13.82
N GLN A 191 8.42 -14.21 14.89
CA GLN A 191 7.87 -15.15 15.87
C GLN A 191 6.54 -14.66 16.46
N ASN A 192 6.51 -13.43 16.99
CA ASN A 192 5.30 -12.86 17.59
C ASN A 192 4.12 -12.80 16.60
N ASN A 193 4.38 -12.35 15.37
CA ASN A 193 3.32 -12.14 14.40
C ASN A 193 2.83 -13.44 13.76
N LEU A 194 3.72 -14.41 13.58
CA LEU A 194 3.36 -15.76 13.16
C LEU A 194 2.55 -16.46 14.25
N SER A 195 2.95 -16.39 15.52
CA SER A 195 2.16 -16.93 16.64
C SER A 195 0.77 -16.31 16.74
N ASN A 196 0.64 -15.00 16.52
CA ASN A 196 -0.65 -14.33 16.58
C ASN A 196 -1.61 -14.71 15.44
N MET A 197 -1.09 -15.19 14.31
CA MET A 197 -1.90 -15.46 13.13
C MET A 197 -2.08 -16.96 12.83
N PHE A 198 -1.16 -17.81 13.25
CA PHE A 198 -1.24 -19.24 13.01
C PHE A 198 -2.18 -19.90 14.00
N GLU A 199 -3.10 -20.71 13.50
CA GLU A 199 -4.23 -21.25 14.30
C GLU A 199 -4.12 -22.77 14.53
N GLY A 200 -3.05 -23.41 14.06
CA GLY A 200 -2.86 -24.85 14.24
C GLY A 200 -1.63 -25.40 13.53
N SER A 201 -1.45 -26.72 13.63
CA SER A 201 -0.28 -27.42 13.10
C SER A 201 -0.10 -27.26 11.59
N ALA A 202 -1.19 -27.18 10.84
CA ALA A 202 -1.14 -27.02 9.38
C ALA A 202 -0.37 -25.76 8.94
N ASP A 203 -0.57 -24.62 9.62
CA ASP A 203 0.14 -23.38 9.32
C ASP A 203 1.65 -23.52 9.62
N TYR A 204 1.98 -24.15 10.75
CA TYR A 204 3.36 -24.40 11.17
C TYR A 204 4.08 -25.43 10.29
N ASP A 205 3.37 -26.42 9.74
CA ASP A 205 3.91 -27.39 8.78
C ASP A 205 4.26 -26.74 7.45
N VAL A 206 3.45 -25.78 6.98
CA VAL A 206 3.80 -24.98 5.80
C VAL A 206 5.04 -24.13 6.09
N LEU A 207 5.10 -23.47 7.25
CA LEU A 207 6.28 -22.70 7.65
C LEU A 207 7.54 -23.56 7.72
N LYS A 208 7.44 -24.78 8.27
CA LYS A 208 8.54 -25.76 8.29
C LYS A 208 9.09 -26.02 6.90
N ASN A 209 8.22 -26.27 5.91
CA ASN A 209 8.65 -26.53 4.54
C ASN A 209 9.36 -25.31 3.93
N LEU A 210 8.82 -24.11 4.12
CA LEU A 210 9.44 -22.86 3.66
C LEU A 210 10.82 -22.63 4.30
N LEU A 211 10.95 -22.92 5.60
CA LEU A 211 12.21 -22.80 6.34
C LEU A 211 13.25 -23.79 5.85
N LEU A 212 12.87 -25.05 5.62
CA LEU A 212 13.78 -26.06 5.09
C LEU A 212 14.33 -25.66 3.72
N GLU A 213 13.50 -25.09 2.85
CA GLU A 213 13.95 -24.55 1.56
C GLU A 213 14.97 -23.41 1.75
N LYS A 214 14.69 -22.47 2.66
CA LYS A 214 15.61 -21.35 2.96
C LYS A 214 16.93 -21.83 3.57
N ILE A 215 16.90 -22.82 4.46
CA ILE A 215 18.10 -23.43 5.07
C ILE A 215 18.92 -24.16 4.01
N GLN A 216 18.29 -24.90 3.10
CA GLN A 216 18.99 -25.59 2.01
C GLN A 216 19.71 -24.60 1.10
N LYS A 217 19.07 -23.48 0.76
CA LYS A 217 19.65 -22.42 -0.07
C LYS A 217 20.70 -21.58 0.66
N ASN A 218 20.54 -21.38 1.98
CA ASN A 218 21.41 -20.57 2.82
C ASN A 218 21.84 -21.30 4.10
N PRO A 219 22.70 -22.34 4.02
CA PRO A 219 23.02 -23.20 5.17
C PRO A 219 23.69 -22.49 6.35
N GLN A 220 24.34 -21.36 6.07
CA GLN A 220 25.05 -20.54 7.06
C GLN A 220 24.14 -19.53 7.77
N ALA A 221 22.95 -19.26 7.24
CA ALA A 221 22.00 -18.33 7.84
C ALA A 221 21.29 -18.99 9.04
N THR A 222 21.92 -18.88 10.22
CA THR A 222 21.45 -19.52 11.46
C THR A 222 20.06 -19.07 11.89
N VAL A 223 19.62 -17.89 11.45
CA VAL A 223 18.29 -17.33 11.74
C VAL A 223 17.15 -18.25 11.29
N PHE A 224 17.31 -18.95 10.16
CA PHE A 224 16.29 -19.90 9.71
C PHE A 224 16.27 -21.16 10.57
N THR A 225 17.43 -21.66 11.01
CA THR A 225 17.51 -22.76 11.96
C THR A 225 16.92 -22.39 13.32
N GLN A 226 17.13 -21.15 13.78
CA GLN A 226 16.52 -20.62 15.01
C GLN A 226 14.99 -20.54 14.88
N LEU A 227 14.47 -20.03 13.75
CA LEU A 227 13.02 -19.96 13.51
C LEU A 227 12.40 -21.35 13.34
N LEU A 228 13.12 -22.31 12.73
CA LEU A 228 12.68 -23.72 12.62
C LEU A 228 12.63 -24.39 14.00
N THR A 229 13.65 -24.16 14.83
CA THR A 229 13.66 -24.64 16.22
C THR A 229 12.46 -24.09 16.98
N TRP A 230 12.21 -22.79 16.88
CA TRP A 230 11.05 -22.16 17.49
C TRP A 230 9.73 -22.75 16.99
N GLN A 231 9.61 -23.01 15.69
CA GLN A 231 8.42 -23.62 15.09
C GLN A 231 8.16 -25.01 15.68
N TYR A 232 9.17 -25.86 15.81
CA TYR A 232 9.03 -27.17 16.48
C TYR A 232 8.57 -27.04 17.93
N LEU A 233 9.05 -26.03 18.66
CA LEU A 233 8.58 -25.76 20.02
C LEU A 233 7.09 -25.39 20.06
N GLN A 234 6.59 -24.61 19.09
CA GLN A 234 5.15 -24.31 18.99
C GLN A 234 4.30 -25.58 18.79
N GLN A 235 4.85 -26.57 18.07
CA GLN A 235 4.20 -27.87 17.86
C GLN A 235 4.47 -28.90 18.97
N LYS A 236 5.23 -28.54 20.02
CA LYS A 236 5.70 -29.47 21.08
C LYS A 236 6.56 -30.63 20.55
N GLU A 237 7.22 -30.44 19.41
CA GLU A 237 8.15 -31.39 18.78
C GLU A 237 9.56 -31.22 19.36
N TYR A 238 9.72 -31.43 20.68
CA TYR A 238 10.93 -31.10 21.43
C TYR A 238 12.19 -31.84 20.93
N ASP A 239 12.06 -33.10 20.51
CA ASP A 239 13.19 -33.89 20.01
C ASP A 239 13.76 -33.29 18.72
N LEU A 240 12.89 -32.80 17.83
CA LEU A 240 13.31 -32.15 16.59
C LEU A 240 13.93 -30.79 16.87
N ALA A 241 13.36 -30.01 17.80
CA ALA A 241 13.96 -28.75 18.26
C ALA A 241 15.38 -28.97 18.84
N LEU A 242 15.55 -29.98 19.70
CA LEU A 242 16.84 -30.33 20.29
C LEU A 242 17.88 -30.69 19.22
N ASN A 243 17.48 -31.49 18.23
CA ASN A 243 18.36 -31.86 17.12
C ASN A 243 18.85 -30.64 16.34
N GLN A 244 17.98 -29.67 16.07
CA GLN A 244 18.37 -28.41 15.40
C GLN A 244 19.34 -27.59 16.25
N MET A 245 19.12 -27.49 17.57
CA MET A 245 20.03 -26.78 18.47
C MET A 245 21.42 -27.43 18.56
N ILE A 246 21.48 -28.76 18.62
CA ILE A 246 22.75 -29.50 18.61
C ILE A 246 23.50 -29.25 17.29
N ALA A 247 22.79 -29.32 16.16
CA ALA A 247 23.39 -29.06 14.85
C ALA A 247 23.92 -27.62 14.75
N LEU A 248 23.16 -26.64 15.23
CA LEU A 248 23.56 -25.24 15.26
C LEU A 248 24.79 -25.02 16.17
N SER A 249 24.82 -25.61 17.37
CA SER A 249 25.95 -25.48 18.29
C SER A 249 27.24 -26.07 17.73
N LYS A 250 27.17 -27.19 17.00
CA LYS A 250 28.33 -27.77 16.32
C LYS A 250 28.89 -26.81 15.26
N ARG A 251 28.02 -26.23 14.42
CA ARG A 251 28.43 -25.28 13.37
C ARG A 251 29.07 -23.99 13.88
N GLN A 252 28.74 -23.56 15.10
CA GLN A 252 29.29 -22.32 15.69
C GLN A 252 30.60 -22.53 16.46
N LYS A 253 31.02 -23.78 16.69
CA LYS A 253 32.27 -24.12 17.37
C LYS A 253 33.45 -24.35 16.42
N ASP A 254 33.15 -24.44 15.12
CA ASP A 254 34.12 -24.51 14.01
C ASP A 254 34.33 -23.11 13.40
#